data_AF-A0A7W8A8A0-F1
#
_entry.id   AF-A0A7W8A8A0-F1
#
_cell.length_a   1.000
_cell.length_b   1.000
_cell.length_c   1.000
_cell.angle_alpha   90.00
_cell.angle_beta   90.00
_cell.angle_gamma   90.00
#
_symmetry.space_group_name_H-M   'P 1'
#
loop_
_entity.id
_entity.type
_entity.pdbx_description
1 polymer ?
#
loop_
_entity_poly.entity_id
_entity_poly.type
_entity_poly.pdbx_seq_one_letter_code
_entity_poly.pdbx_strand_id
1 'polypeptide(L)'
;MTTLPGWLLRHTAVIKPFEGDSAYGPVYGPPVTVKCLADDERRMVRDDKGLEVVSEITIYMLPGTRCPSGSQVTVNGRTTTVLASYTRDGGGLPTPDHVEVVCQ
;
A
#
# COMPACT_ATOMS: atom_id res chain seq x y z
N MET A 1 -10.41 -4.60 -18.49
CA MET A 1 -9.53 -4.34 -17.34
C MET A 1 -8.64 -5.54 -17.17
N THR A 2 -7.33 -5.35 -17.35
CA THR A 2 -6.34 -6.39 -17.10
C THR A 2 -5.76 -6.08 -15.74
N THR A 3 -5.73 -7.03 -14.81
CA THR A 3 -5.12 -6.83 -13.49
C THR A 3 -3.68 -7.31 -13.50
N LEU A 4 -2.89 -6.95 -12.49
CA LEU A 4 -1.62 -7.64 -12.25
C LEU A 4 -1.80 -9.16 -12.26
N PRO A 5 -1.02 -9.90 -13.07
CA PRO A 5 -1.06 -11.35 -13.05
C PRO A 5 -0.78 -11.91 -11.65
N GLY A 6 -1.65 -12.78 -11.15
CA GLY A 6 -1.55 -13.27 -9.77
C GLY A 6 -0.25 -14.02 -9.44
N TRP A 7 0.47 -14.54 -10.44
CA TRP A 7 1.77 -15.19 -10.26
C TRP A 7 2.90 -14.21 -9.91
N LEU A 8 2.73 -12.90 -10.16
CA LEU A 8 3.66 -11.86 -9.72
C LEU A 8 3.48 -11.52 -8.22
N LEU A 9 2.29 -11.73 -7.67
CA LEU A 9 1.95 -11.40 -6.29
C LEU A 9 2.42 -12.50 -5.32
N ARG A 10 3.75 -12.67 -5.21
CA ARG A 10 4.38 -13.76 -4.46
C ARG A 10 4.44 -13.53 -2.95
N HIS A 11 4.19 -12.31 -2.49
CA HIS A 11 4.24 -11.93 -1.08
C HIS A 11 2.83 -11.89 -0.48
N THR A 12 2.78 -11.85 0.85
CA THR A 12 1.54 -11.67 1.61
C THR A 12 1.71 -10.51 2.56
N ALA A 13 0.77 -9.56 2.51
CA ALA A 13 0.72 -8.42 3.39
C ALA A 13 -0.50 -8.49 4.32
N VAL A 14 -0.31 -8.11 5.58
CA VAL A 14 -1.39 -7.89 6.54
C VAL A 14 -1.57 -6.39 6.71
N ILE A 15 -2.74 -5.88 6.33
CA ILE A 15 -3.07 -4.46 6.35
C ILE A 15 -3.98 -4.21 7.53
N LYS A 16 -3.64 -3.22 8.36
CA LYS A 16 -4.55 -2.62 9.34
C LYS A 16 -4.97 -1.25 8.79
N PRO A 17 -6.13 -1.13 8.15
CA PRO A 17 -6.54 0.10 7.48
C PRO A 17 -6.72 1.22 8.50
N PHE A 18 -6.15 2.39 8.24
CA PHE A 18 -6.39 3.56 9.09
C PHE A 18 -7.85 4.02 8.99
N GLU A 19 -8.46 4.30 10.15
CA GLU A 19 -9.85 4.74 10.28
C GLU A 19 -9.97 6.16 10.85
N GLY A 20 -8.85 6.77 11.25
CA GLY A 20 -8.79 8.12 11.80
C GLY A 20 -8.10 8.18 13.16
N ASP A 21 -8.09 9.35 13.77
CA ASP A 21 -7.49 9.57 15.08
C ASP A 21 -8.53 9.58 16.20
N SER A 22 -8.16 9.00 17.34
CA SER A 22 -8.90 9.12 18.60
C SER A 22 -8.12 9.96 19.61
N ALA A 23 -8.74 10.27 20.76
CA ALA A 23 -8.06 10.95 21.87
C ALA A 23 -6.80 10.20 22.39
N TYR A 24 -6.67 8.91 22.08
CA TYR A 24 -5.56 8.06 22.52
C TYR A 24 -4.59 7.68 21.39
N GLY A 25 -4.77 8.22 20.18
CA GLY A 25 -3.94 7.94 19.01
C GLY A 25 -4.71 7.29 17.84
N PRO A 26 -3.97 6.78 16.83
CA PRO A 26 -4.54 6.29 15.59
C PRO A 26 -5.41 5.04 15.80
N VAL A 27 -6.57 5.03 15.16
CA VAL A 27 -7.51 3.91 15.13
C VAL A 27 -7.35 3.16 13.83
N TYR A 28 -7.29 1.83 13.95
CA TYR A 28 -7.20 0.94 12.80
C TYR A 28 -8.37 -0.02 12.76
N GLY A 29 -8.84 -0.28 11.56
CA GLY A 29 -9.85 -1.30 11.28
C GLY A 29 -9.33 -2.73 11.44
N PRO A 30 -10.20 -3.72 11.22
CA PRO A 30 -9.83 -5.13 11.30
C PRO A 30 -8.71 -5.47 10.30
N PRO A 31 -7.73 -6.32 10.67
CA PRO A 31 -6.64 -6.68 9.80
C PRO A 31 -7.12 -7.49 8.59
N VAL A 32 -6.65 -7.13 7.40
CA VAL A 32 -6.96 -7.81 6.14
C VAL A 32 -5.68 -8.36 5.52
N THR A 33 -5.68 -9.66 5.21
CA THR A 33 -4.56 -10.33 4.56
C THR A 33 -4.75 -10.35 3.06
N VAL A 34 -3.78 -9.84 2.30
CA VAL A 34 -3.83 -9.78 0.83
C VAL A 34 -2.54 -10.30 0.19
N LYS A 35 -2.66 -10.79 -1.04
CA LYS A 35 -1.47 -11.07 -1.87
C LYS A 35 -0.93 -9.78 -2.45
N CYS A 36 0.39 -9.65 -2.50
CA CYS A 36 1.05 -8.47 -3.01
C CYS A 36 2.39 -8.80 -3.67
N LEU A 37 2.92 -7.83 -4.41
CA LEU A 37 4.34 -7.78 -4.77
C LEU A 37 4.97 -6.67 -3.91
N ALA A 38 5.98 -7.01 -3.13
CA ALA A 38 6.74 -6.06 -2.33
C ALA A 38 8.07 -5.80 -3.03
N ASP A 39 8.41 -4.53 -3.16
CA ASP A 39 9.64 -4.02 -3.77
C ASP A 39 10.39 -3.20 -2.71
N ASP A 40 11.49 -3.76 -2.21
CA ASP A 40 12.30 -3.22 -1.11
C ASP A 40 13.39 -2.32 -1.72
N GLU A 41 13.01 -1.10 -2.09
CA GLU A 41 13.90 -0.08 -2.65
C GLU A 41 13.78 1.22 -1.83
N ARG A 42 14.91 1.70 -1.30
CA ARG A 42 14.98 2.98 -0.58
C ARG A 42 15.03 4.15 -1.54
N ARG A 43 14.03 5.06 -1.48
CA ARG A 43 13.97 6.27 -2.31
C ARG A 43 13.27 7.44 -1.62
N MET A 44 13.55 8.68 -2.04
CA MET A 44 12.82 9.87 -1.58
C MET A 44 11.45 9.95 -2.26
N VAL A 45 10.37 10.14 -1.50
CA VAL A 45 8.99 10.26 -1.98
C VAL A 45 8.28 11.44 -1.31
N ARG A 46 7.10 11.82 -1.82
CA ARG A 46 6.22 12.81 -1.16
C ARG A 46 5.06 12.12 -0.46
N ASP A 47 4.77 12.54 0.77
CA ASP A 47 3.60 12.06 1.52
C ASP A 47 2.30 12.76 1.07
N ASP A 48 1.18 12.41 1.72
CA ASP A 48 -0.14 13.00 1.45
C ASP A 48 -0.25 14.49 1.78
N LYS A 49 0.68 15.04 2.59
CA LYS A 49 0.82 16.46 2.91
C LYS A 49 1.82 17.17 2.00
N GLY A 50 2.45 16.46 1.07
CA GLY A 50 3.43 16.98 0.11
C GLY A 50 4.85 17.13 0.67
N LEU A 51 5.15 16.59 1.85
CA LEU A 51 6.49 16.62 2.46
C LEU A 51 7.38 15.52 1.88
N GLU A 52 8.68 15.82 1.74
CA GLU A 52 9.67 14.83 1.30
C GLU A 52 10.07 13.90 2.45
N VAL A 53 9.92 12.59 2.23
CA VAL A 53 10.20 11.53 3.19
C VAL A 53 10.92 10.37 2.50
N VAL A 54 11.77 9.64 3.24
CA VAL A 54 12.39 8.42 2.72
C VAL A 54 11.36 7.29 2.77
N SER A 55 11.04 6.70 1.61
CA SER A 55 10.33 5.44 1.51
C SER A 55 11.32 4.29 1.52
N GLU A 56 11.02 3.25 2.29
CA GLU A 56 11.83 2.03 2.32
C GLU A 56 11.25 0.91 1.44
N ILE A 57 9.95 0.94 1.14
CA ILE A 57 9.27 -0.16 0.43
C ILE A 57 8.06 0.34 -0.37
N THR A 58 7.90 -0.20 -1.58
CA THR A 58 6.70 -0.04 -2.40
C THR A 58 5.96 -1.37 -2.51
N ILE A 59 4.65 -1.37 -2.30
CA ILE A 59 3.81 -2.57 -2.31
C ILE A 59 2.74 -2.44 -3.39
N TYR A 60 2.71 -3.39 -4.30
CA TYR A 60 1.71 -3.50 -5.36
C TYR A 60 0.63 -4.53 -4.98
N MET A 61 -0.62 -4.12 -5.04
CA MET A 61 -1.79 -4.91 -4.63
C MET A 61 -2.82 -4.97 -5.76
N LEU A 62 -3.78 -5.91 -5.65
CA LEU A 62 -4.89 -5.99 -6.61
C LEU A 62 -5.77 -4.72 -6.55
N PRO A 63 -6.38 -4.32 -7.67
CA PRO A 63 -7.35 -3.22 -7.70
C PRO A 63 -8.44 -3.38 -6.64
N GLY A 64 -8.84 -2.26 -6.03
CA GLY A 64 -9.88 -2.22 -4.99
C GLY A 64 -9.40 -2.58 -3.59
N THR A 65 -8.12 -2.95 -3.41
CA THR A 65 -7.56 -3.14 -2.06
C THR A 65 -7.53 -1.82 -1.29
N ARG A 66 -8.21 -1.76 -0.14
CA ARG A 66 -8.25 -0.57 0.70
C ARG A 66 -7.03 -0.48 1.61
N CYS A 67 -6.15 0.48 1.31
CA CYS A 67 -4.94 0.74 2.09
C CYS A 67 -4.65 2.27 2.11
N PRO A 68 -5.41 3.08 2.87
CA PRO A 68 -5.23 4.54 2.91
C PRO A 68 -3.92 4.95 3.58
N SER A 69 -3.51 6.22 3.40
CA SER A 69 -2.39 6.81 4.15
C SER A 69 -2.59 6.66 5.66
N GLY A 70 -1.49 6.48 6.38
CA GLY A 70 -1.49 6.17 7.81
C GLY A 70 -1.77 4.71 8.16
N SER A 71 -2.20 3.85 7.22
CA SER A 71 -2.41 2.42 7.49
C SER A 71 -1.11 1.74 7.91
N GLN A 72 -1.21 0.70 8.74
CA GLN A 72 -0.07 -0.17 9.04
C GLN A 72 -0.09 -1.38 8.13
N VAL A 73 1.05 -1.68 7.51
CA VAL A 73 1.21 -2.85 6.64
C VAL A 73 2.36 -3.70 7.16
N THR A 74 2.06 -4.97 7.40
CA THR A 74 3.08 -5.97 7.73
C THR A 74 3.35 -6.84 6.50
N VAL A 75 4.59 -6.83 6.01
CA VAL A 75 5.04 -7.64 4.86
C VAL A 75 6.48 -8.09 5.09
N ASN A 76 6.84 -9.30 4.65
CA ASN A 76 8.18 -9.88 4.83
C ASN A 76 8.69 -9.83 6.30
N GLY A 77 7.78 -9.93 7.27
CA GLY A 77 8.09 -9.90 8.70
C GLY A 77 8.36 -8.51 9.29
N ARG A 78 8.25 -7.43 8.49
CA ARG A 78 8.41 -6.04 8.94
C ARG A 78 7.07 -5.33 8.91
N THR A 79 6.85 -4.42 9.86
CA THR A 79 5.67 -3.54 9.88
C THR A 79 6.11 -2.13 9.52
N THR A 80 5.43 -1.54 8.55
CA THR A 80 5.69 -0.20 8.01
C THR A 80 4.39 0.61 8.00
N THR A 81 4.50 1.94 7.89
CA THR A 81 3.36 2.85 7.79
C THR A 81 3.21 3.35 6.36
N VAL A 82 1.98 3.34 5.86
CA VAL A 82 1.65 3.83 4.53
C VAL A 82 1.75 5.35 4.50
N LEU A 83 2.58 5.86 3.60
CA LEU A 83 2.71 7.30 3.32
C LEU A 83 1.66 7.74 2.30
N ALA A 84 1.52 6.97 1.22
CA ALA A 84 0.59 7.27 0.15
C ALA A 84 0.07 6.01 -0.53
N SER A 85 -1.11 6.12 -1.13
CA SER A 85 -1.81 5.05 -1.81
C SER A 85 -2.39 5.56 -3.11
N TYR A 86 -2.05 4.90 -4.21
CA TYR A 86 -2.41 5.32 -5.56
C TYR A 86 -3.18 4.21 -6.25
N THR A 87 -4.37 4.53 -6.75
CA THR A 87 -5.07 3.66 -7.69
C THR A 87 -4.46 3.90 -9.07
N ARG A 88 -3.85 2.86 -9.63
CA ARG A 88 -3.30 2.85 -10.98
C ARG A 88 -4.30 2.12 -11.87
N ASP A 89 -5.18 2.87 -12.50
CA ASP A 89 -6.05 2.37 -13.56
C ASP A 89 -5.60 2.94 -14.91
N GLY A 90 -5.59 2.10 -15.94
CA GLY A 90 -5.17 2.48 -17.28
C GLY A 90 -6.19 3.31 -18.06
N GLY A 91 -7.26 3.80 -17.44
CA GLY A 91 -8.36 4.48 -18.14
C GLY A 91 -9.01 3.67 -19.26
N GLY A 92 -8.99 2.34 -19.18
CA GLY A 92 -9.53 1.43 -20.21
C GLY A 92 -8.50 0.88 -21.20
N LEU A 93 -7.23 1.29 -21.12
CA LEU A 93 -6.14 0.64 -21.83
C LEU A 93 -5.88 -0.79 -21.28
N PRO A 94 -5.29 -1.70 -22.08
CA PRO A 94 -4.97 -3.07 -21.65
C PRO A 94 -3.71 -3.13 -20.76
N THR A 95 -3.54 -2.15 -19.87
CA THR A 95 -2.46 -2.12 -18.88
C THR A 95 -2.87 -2.84 -17.60
N PRO A 96 -1.93 -3.41 -16.83
CA PRO A 96 -2.22 -4.03 -15.55
C PRO A 96 -2.67 -3.00 -14.49
N ASP A 97 -3.96 -2.98 -14.20
CA ASP A 97 -4.54 -2.18 -13.12
C ASP A 97 -4.08 -2.72 -11.77
N HIS A 98 -3.77 -1.83 -10.83
CA HIS A 98 -3.33 -2.17 -9.48
C HIS A 98 -3.46 -1.01 -8.49
N VAL A 99 -3.22 -1.30 -7.22
CA VAL A 99 -2.99 -0.28 -6.19
C VAL A 99 -1.50 -0.27 -5.86
N GLU A 100 -0.89 0.91 -5.92
CA GLU A 100 0.51 1.15 -5.53
C GLU A 100 0.52 1.84 -4.17
N VAL A 101 1.15 1.21 -3.18
CA VAL A 101 1.25 1.71 -1.81
C VAL A 101 2.70 2.00 -1.49
N VAL A 102 2.99 3.23 -1.09
CA VAL A 102 4.33 3.69 -0.73
C VAL A 102 4.42 3.78 0.77
N CYS A 103 5.42 3.13 1.37
CA CYS A 103 5.54 3.04 2.82
C CYS A 103 6.91 3.56 3.32
N GLN A 104 6.93 3.94 4.60
CA GLN A 104 8.12 4.42 5.31
C GLN A 104 8.90 3.30 5.99
#